data_AF-A0A9W6ZU04-F1
#
_entry.id   AF-A0A9W6ZU04-F1
#
_cell.length_a   1.000
_cell.length_b   1.000
_cell.length_c   1.000
_cell.angle_alpha   90.00
_cell.angle_beta   90.00
_cell.angle_gamma   90.00
#
_symmetry.space_group_name_H-M   'P 1'
#
loop_
_entity.id
_entity.type
_entity.pdbx_description
1 polymer ?
#
loop_
_entity_poly.entity_id
_entity_poly.type
_entity_poly.pdbx_seq_one_letter_code
_entity_poly.pdbx_strand_id
1 'polypeptide(L)'
;RSTFSTDLNKHSSRSHALLTITCEVENEWAGLKYCGKLNLVDLAGSERLSRSNTEGDRLKETQFINTSLAALGNVMSALAKEQAYIPYRDSKLTMLLSDCLSGNSKVLMMTCVKEGAEEASETLCTLQFGARAKRVK
;
A
#
# COMPACT_ATOMS: atom_id res chain seq x y z
N ARG A 1 -12.99 8.50 -2.29
CA ARG A 1 -12.40 7.59 -3.29
C ARG A 1 -12.66 8.19 -4.67
N SER A 2 -11.61 8.57 -5.42
CA SER A 2 -11.78 8.95 -6.83
C SER A 2 -11.78 7.70 -7.69
N THR A 3 -12.72 7.61 -8.62
CA THR A 3 -12.81 6.51 -9.59
C THR A 3 -12.89 7.12 -10.98
N PHE A 4 -12.15 6.55 -11.94
CA PHE A 4 -12.21 7.00 -13.33
C PHE A 4 -11.98 5.83 -14.28
N SER A 5 -12.64 5.86 -15.44
CA SER A 5 -12.54 4.84 -16.47
C SER A 5 -11.27 5.01 -17.32
N THR A 6 -10.44 3.99 -17.43
CA THR A 6 -9.43 3.84 -18.48
C THR A 6 -9.93 2.83 -19.52
N ASP A 7 -9.34 2.80 -20.72
CA ASP A 7 -9.64 1.80 -21.78
C ASP A 7 -9.44 0.34 -21.30
N LEU A 8 -8.71 0.14 -20.19
CA LEU A 8 -8.43 -1.16 -19.58
C LEU A 8 -9.29 -1.48 -18.35
N ASN A 9 -9.95 -0.49 -17.73
CA ASN A 9 -10.83 -0.71 -16.57
C ASN A 9 -11.82 0.44 -16.34
N LYS A 10 -13.12 0.11 -16.28
CA LYS A 10 -14.22 1.06 -16.03
C LYS A 10 -14.22 1.65 -14.60
N HIS A 11 -13.42 1.07 -13.69
CA HIS A 11 -13.40 1.41 -12.26
C HIS A 11 -11.97 1.33 -11.66
N SER A 12 -10.99 2.03 -12.26
CA SER A 12 -9.65 2.13 -11.66
C SER A 12 -9.71 3.04 -10.42
N SER A 13 -9.19 2.57 -9.28
CA SER A 13 -9.02 3.38 -8.07
C SER A 13 -7.71 4.15 -8.20
N ARG A 14 -7.80 5.48 -8.31
CA ARG A 14 -6.64 6.36 -8.55
C ARG A 14 -6.14 7.07 -7.30
N SER A 15 -6.64 6.66 -6.14
CA SER A 15 -6.29 7.20 -4.84
C SER A 15 -6.19 6.07 -3.83
N HIS A 16 -5.21 6.13 -2.94
CA HIS A 16 -5.20 5.30 -1.74
C HIS A 16 -6.24 5.79 -0.74
N ALA A 17 -6.90 4.88 -0.03
CA ALA A 17 -7.78 5.22 1.08
C ALA A 17 -7.28 4.53 2.36
N LEU A 18 -7.19 5.30 3.44
CA LEU A 18 -6.87 4.80 4.77
C LEU A 18 -8.04 5.11 5.71
N LEU A 19 -8.52 4.08 6.39
CA LEU A 19 -9.42 4.20 7.53
C LEU A 19 -8.70 3.69 8.78
N THR A 20 -8.53 4.56 9.75
CA THR A 20 -7.96 4.23 11.04
C THR A 20 -9.07 4.18 12.08
N ILE A 21 -9.20 3.07 12.78
CA ILE A 21 -10.09 2.88 13.92
C ILE A 21 -9.21 2.74 15.16
N THR A 22 -9.37 3.66 16.11
CA THR A 22 -8.71 3.58 17.42
C THR A 22 -9.73 3.15 18.46
N CYS A 23 -9.36 2.18 19.27
CA CYS A 23 -10.18 1.67 20.37
C CYS A 23 -9.41 1.82 21.67
N GLU A 24 -9.99 2.56 22.60
CA GLU A 24 -9.48 2.69 23.97
C GLU A 24 -10.44 1.99 24.91
N VAL A 25 -9.93 1.07 25.70
CA VAL A 25 -10.71 0.26 26.65
C VAL A 25 -10.09 0.39 28.02
N GLU A 26 -10.90 0.74 29.01
CA GLU A 26 -10.49 0.78 30.41
C GLU A 26 -11.18 -0.36 31.16
N ASN A 27 -10.38 -1.22 31.79
CA ASN A 27 -10.85 -2.23 32.71
C ASN A 27 -10.70 -1.68 34.12
N GLU A 28 -11.79 -1.11 34.64
CA GLU A 28 -11.84 -0.48 35.97
C GLU A 28 -11.51 -1.46 37.10
N TRP A 29 -11.91 -2.72 36.99
CA TRP A 29 -11.63 -3.75 38.00
C TRP A 29 -10.13 -4.07 38.11
N ALA A 30 -9.44 -4.12 36.97
CA ALA A 30 -8.01 -4.41 36.93
C ALA A 30 -7.12 -3.14 36.99
N GLY A 31 -7.71 -1.95 36.88
CA GLY A 31 -6.97 -0.69 36.74
C GLY A 31 -6.13 -0.61 35.46
N LEU A 32 -6.51 -1.36 34.41
CA LEU A 32 -5.73 -1.47 33.17
C LEU A 32 -6.39 -0.69 32.04
N LYS A 33 -5.58 -0.01 31.22
CA LYS A 33 -6.01 0.66 29.99
C LYS A 33 -5.38 0.00 28.78
N TYR A 34 -6.18 -0.28 27.77
CA TYR A 34 -5.77 -0.86 26.50
C TYR A 34 -6.06 0.14 25.39
N CYS A 35 -5.08 0.37 24.53
CA CYS A 35 -5.25 1.16 23.30
C CYS A 35 -4.88 0.28 22.11
N GLY A 36 -5.82 0.09 21.20
CA GLY A 36 -5.64 -0.66 19.96
C GLY A 36 -5.89 0.22 18.74
N LYS A 37 -5.15 -0.03 17.67
CA LYS A 37 -5.33 0.67 16.38
C LYS A 37 -5.52 -0.36 15.27
N LEU A 38 -6.61 -0.23 14.52
CA LEU A 38 -6.86 -0.99 13.29
C LEU A 38 -6.77 -0.04 12.09
N ASN A 39 -5.88 -0.36 11.17
CA ASN A 39 -5.73 0.38 9.91
C ASN A 39 -6.26 -0.48 8.76
N LEU A 40 -7.28 0.00 8.07
CA LEU A 40 -7.81 -0.59 6.84
C LEU A 40 -7.34 0.27 5.66
N VAL A 41 -6.54 -0.33 4.78
CA VAL A 41 -5.84 0.37 3.71
C VAL A 41 -6.26 -0.20 2.36
N ASP A 42 -6.90 0.62 1.53
CA ASP A 42 -7.20 0.32 0.13
C ASP A 42 -6.17 1.03 -0.75
N LEU A 43 -5.32 0.26 -1.42
CA LEU A 43 -4.27 0.79 -2.28
C LEU A 43 -4.79 1.00 -3.70
N ALA A 44 -4.38 2.10 -4.32
CA ALA A 44 -4.62 2.36 -5.73
C ALA A 44 -3.99 1.28 -6.62
N GLY A 45 -4.45 1.24 -7.88
CA GLY A 45 -3.92 0.33 -8.89
C GLY A 45 -2.40 0.47 -9.07
N SER A 46 -1.74 -0.67 -9.35
CA SER A 46 -0.28 -0.75 -9.54
C SER A 46 0.16 -0.82 -11.01
N GLU A 47 -0.79 -0.62 -11.92
CA GLU A 47 -0.58 -0.73 -13.35
C GLU A 47 0.49 0.24 -13.88
N ARG A 48 1.28 -0.26 -14.82
CA ARG A 48 2.37 0.51 -15.44
C ARG A 48 1.86 1.50 -16.47
N LEU A 49 2.45 2.70 -16.44
CA LEU A 49 2.26 3.78 -17.41
C LEU A 49 2.45 3.33 -18.86
N SER A 50 3.34 2.37 -19.13
CA SER A 50 3.63 1.89 -20.49
C SER A 50 2.45 1.17 -21.15
N ARG A 51 1.44 0.75 -20.39
CA ARG A 51 0.20 0.16 -20.92
C ARG A 51 -0.94 1.17 -21.03
N SER A 52 -0.79 2.34 -20.42
CA SER A 52 -1.78 3.39 -20.48
C SER A 52 -1.33 4.44 -21.51
N ASN A 53 -2.04 4.55 -22.63
CA ASN A 53 -1.88 5.65 -23.59
C ASN A 53 -2.38 6.98 -22.99
N THR A 54 -1.88 7.34 -21.82
CA THR A 54 -2.31 8.49 -21.03
C THR A 54 -1.39 9.67 -21.28
N GLU A 55 -1.93 10.75 -21.83
CA GLU A 55 -1.22 12.02 -22.05
C GLU A 55 -1.67 13.10 -21.06
N GLY A 56 -0.85 14.15 -20.92
CA GLY A 56 -1.18 15.35 -20.12
C GLY A 56 -1.26 15.09 -18.62
N ASP A 57 -2.24 15.70 -17.94
CA ASP A 57 -2.41 15.60 -16.48
C ASP A 57 -2.66 14.17 -15.98
N ARG A 58 -3.12 13.28 -16.86
CA ARG A 58 -3.30 11.85 -16.57
C ARG A 58 -1.98 11.13 -16.36
N LEU A 59 -0.94 11.50 -17.11
CA LEU A 59 0.40 10.94 -16.95
C LEU A 59 0.97 11.36 -15.59
N LYS A 60 0.77 12.62 -15.18
CA LYS A 60 1.18 13.11 -13.85
C LYS A 60 0.45 12.37 -12.73
N GLU A 61 -0.86 12.18 -12.85
CA GLU A 61 -1.65 11.44 -11.85
C GLU A 61 -1.15 10.00 -11.66
N THR A 62 -1.00 9.24 -12.75
CA THR A 62 -0.52 7.86 -12.69
C THR A 62 0.94 7.78 -12.20
N GLN A 63 1.77 8.78 -12.49
CA GLN A 63 3.11 8.89 -11.89
C GLN A 63 3.04 9.03 -10.37
N PHE A 64 2.16 9.88 -9.83
CA PHE A 64 2.04 10.05 -8.37
C PHE A 64 1.58 8.77 -7.68
N ILE A 65 0.61 8.05 -8.25
CA ILE A 65 0.15 6.75 -7.74
C ILE A 65 1.32 5.77 -7.66
N ASN A 66 2.03 5.56 -8.77
CA ASN A 66 3.13 4.62 -8.83
C ASN A 66 4.32 5.05 -7.96
N THR A 67 4.53 6.35 -7.77
CA THR A 67 5.57 6.87 -6.85
C THR A 67 5.31 6.41 -5.42
N SER A 68 4.07 6.53 -4.94
CA SER A 68 3.73 6.10 -3.57
C SER A 68 3.82 4.59 -3.37
N LEU A 69 3.44 3.78 -4.36
CA LEU A 69 3.59 2.32 -4.31
C LEU A 69 5.07 1.88 -4.41
N ALA A 70 5.87 2.58 -5.21
CA ALA A 70 7.32 2.34 -5.29
C ALA A 70 8.01 2.67 -3.95
N ALA A 71 7.66 3.81 -3.33
CA ALA A 71 8.15 4.18 -2.01
C ALA A 71 7.78 3.10 -0.96
N LEU A 72 6.55 2.59 -0.98
CA LEU A 72 6.13 1.49 -0.11
C LEU A 72 6.96 0.23 -0.34
N GLY A 73 7.23 -0.13 -1.60
CA GLY A 73 8.10 -1.25 -1.95
C GLY A 73 9.55 -1.08 -1.47
N ASN A 74 10.08 0.15 -1.51
CA ASN A 74 11.41 0.49 -1.00
C ASN A 74 11.48 0.34 0.52
N VAL A 75 10.47 0.85 1.24
CA VAL A 75 10.34 0.68 2.70
C VAL A 75 10.32 -0.79 3.09
N MET A 76 9.46 -1.60 2.46
CA MET A 76 9.40 -3.04 2.74
C MET A 76 10.74 -3.74 2.46
N SER A 77 11.42 -3.36 1.38
CA SER A 77 12.73 -3.92 1.03
C SER A 77 13.83 -3.53 2.02
N ALA A 78 13.81 -2.30 2.52
CA ALA A 78 14.75 -1.82 3.54
C ALA A 78 14.51 -2.52 4.88
N LEU A 79 13.25 -2.70 5.28
CA LEU A 79 12.86 -3.42 6.50
C LEU A 79 13.26 -4.89 6.43
N ALA A 80 12.95 -5.57 5.33
CA ALA A 80 13.31 -6.99 5.13
C ALA A 80 14.84 -7.22 5.14
N LYS A 81 15.64 -6.18 4.86
CA LYS A 81 17.11 -6.21 4.89
C LYS A 81 17.69 -5.63 6.19
N GLU A 82 16.85 -5.23 7.14
CA GLU A 82 17.26 -4.62 8.42
C GLU A 82 18.22 -3.43 8.22
N GLN A 83 17.92 -2.59 7.23
CA GLN A 83 18.73 -1.39 6.97
C GLN A 83 18.60 -0.38 8.11
N ALA A 84 19.69 0.31 8.43
CA ALA A 84 19.69 1.35 9.46
C ALA A 84 18.79 2.53 9.12
N TYR A 85 18.66 2.86 7.83
CA TYR A 85 17.77 3.90 7.33
C TYR A 85 16.60 3.28 6.58
N ILE A 86 15.37 3.57 7.03
CA ILE A 86 14.14 3.18 6.35
C ILE A 86 13.50 4.44 5.73
N PRO A 87 13.28 4.48 4.40
CA PRO A 87 12.85 5.69 3.69
C PRO A 87 11.34 5.98 3.82
N TYR A 88 10.81 6.04 5.05
CA TYR A 88 9.39 6.31 5.27
C TYR A 88 8.93 7.66 4.71
N ARG A 89 9.85 8.63 4.56
CA ARG A 89 9.54 10.00 4.13
C ARG A 89 9.39 10.17 2.61
N ASP A 90 9.68 9.14 1.83
CA ASP A 90 9.61 9.20 0.36
C ASP A 90 8.18 9.35 -0.16
N SER A 91 7.17 9.07 0.68
CA SER A 91 5.77 9.34 0.36
C SER A 91 4.93 9.59 1.62
N LYS A 92 3.82 10.34 1.47
CA LYS A 92 2.85 10.50 2.56
C LYS A 92 2.25 9.16 3.01
N LEU A 93 2.07 8.22 2.06
CA LEU A 93 1.56 6.88 2.34
C LEU A 93 2.49 6.13 3.31
N THR A 94 3.79 6.09 3.00
CA THR A 94 4.80 5.42 3.83
C THR A 94 4.99 6.10 5.18
N MET A 95 4.83 7.43 5.25
CA MET A 95 4.82 8.15 6.53
C MET A 95 3.64 7.73 7.41
N LEU A 96 2.43 7.66 6.83
CA LEU A 96 1.22 7.28 7.55
C LEU A 96 1.22 5.82 8.01
N LEU A 97 1.87 4.93 7.25
CA LEU A 97 1.97 3.50 7.56
C LEU A 97 3.22 3.13 8.35
N SER A 98 4.03 4.12 8.75
CA SER A 98 5.31 3.85 9.43
C SER A 98 5.13 3.07 10.74
N ASP A 99 4.09 3.40 11.51
CA ASP A 99 3.69 2.71 12.74
C ASP A 99 3.23 1.27 12.50
N CYS A 100 2.55 1.02 11.38
CA CYS A 100 2.09 -0.30 10.97
C CYS A 100 3.26 -1.20 10.55
N LEU A 101 4.27 -0.62 9.89
CA LEU A 101 5.35 -1.38 9.24
C LEU A 101 6.61 -1.54 10.11
N SER A 102 6.84 -0.69 11.10
CA SER A 102 7.98 -0.81 12.05
C SER A 102 7.59 -1.03 13.50
N GLY A 103 6.32 -0.85 13.84
CA GLY A 103 5.83 -0.98 15.21
C GLY A 103 5.44 -2.40 15.57
N ASN A 104 4.93 -2.57 16.80
CA ASN A 104 4.31 -3.81 17.27
C ASN A 104 2.89 -3.97 16.69
N SER A 105 2.81 -4.02 15.35
CA SER A 105 1.56 -4.15 14.61
C SER A 105 1.52 -5.50 13.91
N LYS A 106 0.35 -6.14 13.91
CA LYS A 106 0.12 -7.30 13.05
C LYS A 106 -0.35 -6.79 11.69
N VAL A 107 0.41 -7.07 10.65
CA VAL A 107 0.11 -6.62 9.28
C VAL A 107 -0.33 -7.80 8.43
N LEU A 108 -1.48 -7.67 7.78
CA LEU A 108 -1.95 -8.56 6.74
C LEU A 108 -1.98 -7.81 5.42
N MET A 109 -1.28 -8.33 4.41
CA MET A 109 -1.33 -7.82 3.05
C MET A 109 -2.10 -8.80 2.15
N MET A 110 -3.13 -8.30 1.46
CA MET A 110 -3.85 -9.04 0.44
C MET A 110 -3.33 -8.61 -0.94
N THR A 111 -2.95 -9.58 -1.78
CA THR A 111 -2.53 -9.32 -3.16
C THR A 111 -3.63 -9.77 -4.10
N CYS A 112 -4.14 -8.83 -4.91
CA CYS A 112 -5.22 -9.08 -5.86
C CYS A 112 -4.61 -9.19 -7.26
N VAL A 113 -4.81 -10.33 -7.92
CA VAL A 113 -4.27 -10.61 -9.25
C VAL A 113 -5.39 -11.00 -10.20
N LYS A 114 -5.17 -10.82 -11.51
CA LYS A 114 -6.11 -11.19 -12.55
C LYS A 114 -5.52 -12.34 -13.38
N GLU A 115 -6.38 -13.30 -13.72
CA GLU A 115 -6.04 -14.38 -14.64
C GLU A 115 -6.06 -13.87 -16.09
N GLY A 116 -5.07 -14.29 -16.89
CA GLY A 116 -4.95 -13.93 -18.30
C GLY A 116 -3.49 -13.83 -18.73
N ALA A 117 -3.22 -14.21 -19.99
CA ALA A 117 -1.88 -14.13 -20.56
C ALA A 117 -1.40 -12.67 -20.69
N GLU A 118 -2.32 -11.74 -20.97
CA GLU A 118 -2.01 -10.31 -21.07
C GLU A 118 -1.72 -9.66 -19.72
N GLU A 119 -2.23 -10.23 -18.62
CA GLU A 119 -2.03 -9.75 -17.25
C GLU A 119 -0.87 -10.44 -16.53
N ALA A 120 -0.28 -11.49 -17.10
CA ALA A 120 0.78 -12.28 -16.47
C ALA A 120 1.93 -11.42 -15.92
N SER A 121 2.33 -10.37 -16.64
CA SER A 121 3.38 -9.45 -16.20
C SER A 121 2.98 -8.65 -14.94
N GLU A 122 1.75 -8.16 -14.86
CA GLU A 122 1.25 -7.40 -13.70
C GLU A 122 1.00 -8.32 -12.50
N THR A 123 0.49 -9.53 -12.76
CA THR A 123 0.34 -10.58 -11.76
C THR A 123 1.69 -10.95 -11.15
N LEU A 124 2.73 -11.15 -11.97
CA LEU A 124 4.09 -11.40 -11.48
C LEU A 124 4.61 -10.25 -10.62
N CYS A 125 4.42 -9.00 -11.04
CA CYS A 125 4.83 -7.83 -10.26
C CYS A 125 4.15 -7.77 -8.89
N THR A 126 2.84 -8.02 -8.86
CA THR A 126 2.04 -8.03 -7.63
C THR A 126 2.48 -9.15 -6.68
N LEU A 127 2.71 -10.37 -7.21
CA LEU A 127 3.21 -11.49 -6.41
C LEU A 127 4.61 -11.25 -5.86
N GLN A 128 5.51 -10.66 -6.66
CA GLN A 128 6.84 -10.27 -6.21
C GLN A 128 6.77 -9.20 -5.11
N PHE A 129 5.83 -8.27 -5.20
CA PHE A 129 5.58 -7.28 -4.15
C PHE A 129 5.14 -7.97 -2.85
N GLY A 130 4.15 -8.86 -2.91
CA GLY A 130 3.70 -9.64 -1.76
C GLY A 130 4.81 -10.51 -1.14
N ALA A 131 5.68 -11.11 -1.98
CA ALA A 131 6.82 -11.87 -1.53
C ALA A 131 7.87 -11.02 -0.80
N ARG A 132 8.04 -9.74 -1.16
CA ARG A 132 8.88 -8.80 -0.39
C ARG A 132 8.22 -8.42 0.92
N ALA A 133 6.92 -8.12 0.91
CA ALA A 133 6.17 -7.80 2.13
C ALA A 133 6.25 -8.93 3.17
N LYS A 134 6.17 -10.19 2.74
CA LYS A 134 6.31 -11.37 3.61
C LYS A 134 7.66 -11.47 4.34
N ARG A 135 8.72 -10.80 3.85
CA ARG A 135 10.06 -10.84 4.45
C ARG A 135 10.26 -9.77 5.52
N VAL A 136 9.33 -8.83 5.65
CA VAL A 136 9.33 -7.86 6.75
C VAL A 136 9.05 -8.62 8.05
N LYS A 137 9.89 -8.37 9.06
CA LYS A 137 9.80 -9.03 10.37
C LYS A 137 8.83 -8.33 11.29
#